data_AF-A0A3N7DC37-F1
#
_entry.id   AF-A0A3N7DC37-F1
#
_cell.length_a   1.000
_cell.length_b   1.000
_cell.length_c   1.000
_cell.angle_alpha   90.00
_cell.angle_beta   90.00
_cell.angle_gamma   90.00
#
_symmetry.space_group_name_H-M   'P 1'
#
loop_
_entity.id
_entity.type
_entity.pdbx_description
1 polymer ?
#
loop_
_entity_poly.entity_id
_entity_poly.type
_entity_poly.pdbx_seq_one_letter_code
_entity_poly.pdbx_strand_id
1 'polypeptide(L)'
;MTKHLPIDPNEMELRAGSGQMLNDKKKGLYWHIIFQGQHVGKVYIDYFKNEVLGRHPAIEIFINQNFQGRRIGRHAYAMACEMSNLKKVYMHARKSNAASIKSAYEAGFRILEDPSFKQVVMVWTKAPKHKI
;
A
#
# COMPACT_ATOMS: atom_id res chain seq x y z
N MET A 1 -12.38 -3.49 24.13
CA MET A 1 -11.92 -3.52 22.72
C MET A 1 -11.61 -4.96 22.36
N THR A 2 -12.40 -5.59 21.49
CA THR A 2 -12.12 -6.95 21.02
C THR A 2 -10.89 -6.90 20.13
N LYS A 3 -9.78 -7.48 20.57
CA LYS A 3 -8.54 -7.53 19.80
C LYS A 3 -8.77 -8.52 18.67
N HIS A 4 -8.98 -8.03 17.45
CA HIS A 4 -9.07 -8.92 16.29
C HIS A 4 -7.74 -9.64 16.10
N LEU A 5 -7.80 -10.96 15.92
CA LEU A 5 -6.62 -11.77 15.65
C LEU A 5 -6.00 -11.35 14.31
N PRO A 6 -4.66 -11.21 14.22
CA PRO A 6 -3.98 -11.08 12.94
C PRO A 6 -4.33 -12.24 12.01
N ILE A 7 -4.47 -11.97 10.72
CA ILE A 7 -4.63 -13.04 9.72
C ILE A 7 -3.32 -13.80 9.49
N ASP A 8 -3.42 -15.05 9.02
CA ASP A 8 -2.31 -15.70 8.33
C ASP A 8 -2.15 -15.07 6.94
N PRO A 9 -0.98 -14.50 6.59
CA PRO A 9 -0.75 -13.95 5.26
C PRO A 9 -0.88 -14.97 4.13
N ASN A 10 -0.69 -16.27 4.38
CA ASN A 10 -0.82 -17.32 3.36
C ASN A 10 -2.27 -17.54 2.92
N GLU A 11 -3.24 -17.08 3.71
CA GLU A 11 -4.67 -17.13 3.38
C GLU A 11 -5.14 -15.88 2.61
N MET A 12 -4.21 -14.98 2.29
CA MET A 12 -4.48 -13.73 1.60
C MET A 12 -3.76 -13.71 0.25
N GLU A 13 -4.42 -13.15 -0.75
CA GLU A 13 -3.84 -12.93 -2.07
C GLU A 13 -4.27 -11.57 -2.65
N LEU A 14 -3.47 -11.08 -3.59
CA LEU A 14 -3.81 -9.91 -4.40
C LEU A 14 -4.14 -10.39 -5.81
N ARG A 15 -5.41 -10.23 -6.22
CA ARG A 15 -5.83 -10.54 -7.59
C ARG A 15 -5.83 -9.26 -8.42
N ALA A 16 -5.05 -9.25 -9.50
CA ALA A 16 -5.08 -8.14 -10.44
C ALA A 16 -6.51 -7.93 -10.94
N GLY A 17 -6.96 -6.68 -10.97
CA GLY A 17 -8.33 -6.36 -11.33
C GLY A 17 -8.44 -5.14 -12.23
N SER A 18 -9.68 -4.73 -12.44
CA SER A 18 -10.05 -3.47 -13.09
C SER A 18 -11.17 -2.80 -12.31
N GLY A 19 -11.48 -1.53 -12.61
CA GLY A 19 -12.61 -0.82 -11.99
C GLY A 19 -12.21 0.27 -10.99
N GLN A 20 -10.93 0.36 -10.63
CA GLN A 20 -10.39 1.59 -10.04
C GLN A 20 -10.11 2.60 -11.16
N MET A 21 -10.68 3.80 -11.06
CA MET A 21 -10.35 4.90 -11.96
C MET A 21 -8.99 5.48 -11.55
N LEU A 22 -7.94 5.04 -12.23
CA LEU A 22 -6.58 5.53 -12.04
C LEU A 22 -6.32 6.73 -12.94
N ASN A 23 -5.54 7.69 -12.43
CA ASN A 23 -5.07 8.86 -13.17
C ASN A 23 -4.17 8.43 -14.32
N ASP A 24 -3.23 7.52 -14.07
CA ASP A 24 -2.39 6.92 -15.10
C ASP A 24 -2.93 5.55 -15.55
N LYS A 25 -3.77 5.55 -16.58
CA LYS A 25 -4.37 4.33 -17.14
C LYS A 25 -3.35 3.35 -17.76
N LYS A 26 -2.11 3.79 -18.03
CA LYS A 26 -1.08 2.95 -18.67
C LYS A 26 -0.16 2.28 -17.65
N LYS A 27 0.20 3.00 -16.59
CA LYS A 27 1.16 2.54 -15.59
C LYS A 27 0.55 2.23 -14.23
N GLY A 28 -0.68 2.66 -13.99
CA GLY A 28 -1.41 2.38 -12.77
C GLY A 28 -1.67 0.88 -12.62
N LEU A 29 -1.61 0.39 -11.39
CA LEU A 29 -1.80 -1.01 -11.03
C LEU A 29 -2.88 -1.11 -9.96
N TYR A 30 -3.76 -2.09 -10.08
CA TYR A 30 -4.88 -2.28 -9.17
C TYR A 30 -5.08 -3.76 -8.84
N TRP A 31 -5.30 -4.03 -7.56
CA TRP A 31 -5.57 -5.36 -7.06
C TRP A 31 -6.76 -5.38 -6.10
N HIS A 32 -7.57 -6.42 -6.23
CA HIS A 32 -8.50 -6.87 -5.21
C HIS A 32 -7.73 -7.59 -4.10
N ILE A 33 -8.02 -7.25 -2.85
CA ILE A 33 -7.51 -7.98 -1.68
C ILE A 33 -8.50 -9.09 -1.39
N ILE A 34 -8.05 -10.34 -1.53
CA ILE A 34 -8.84 -11.53 -1.24
C ILE A 34 -8.31 -12.17 0.03
N PHE A 35 -9.19 -12.49 0.97
CA PHE A 35 -8.86 -13.23 2.19
C PHE A 35 -9.89 -14.36 2.36
N GLN A 36 -9.42 -15.60 2.45
CA GLN A 36 -10.27 -16.81 2.51
C GLN A 36 -11.32 -16.86 1.37
N GLY A 37 -10.91 -16.48 0.16
CA GLY A 37 -11.78 -16.43 -1.03
C GLY A 37 -12.75 -15.24 -1.08
N GLN A 38 -12.83 -14.41 -0.03
CA GLN A 38 -13.69 -13.24 0.02
C GLN A 38 -12.93 -11.96 -0.39
N HIS A 39 -13.58 -11.10 -1.16
CA HIS A 39 -13.09 -9.73 -1.41
C HIS A 39 -13.23 -8.86 -0.15
N VAL A 40 -12.10 -8.48 0.44
CA VAL A 40 -12.05 -7.74 1.73
C VAL A 40 -11.55 -6.31 1.60
N GLY A 41 -11.18 -5.90 0.39
CA GLY A 41 -10.68 -4.55 0.13
C GLY A 41 -9.94 -4.46 -1.19
N LYS A 42 -9.26 -3.34 -1.39
CA LYS A 42 -8.49 -3.05 -2.60
C LYS A 42 -7.20 -2.31 -2.28
N VAL A 43 -6.21 -2.49 -3.13
CA VAL A 43 -4.96 -1.74 -3.12
C VAL A 43 -4.61 -1.34 -4.55
N TYR A 44 -4.11 -0.12 -4.74
CA TYR A 44 -3.64 0.33 -6.05
C TYR A 44 -2.41 1.20 -5.93
N ILE A 45 -1.62 1.20 -7.01
CA ILE A 45 -0.55 2.15 -7.25
C ILE A 45 -0.95 3.01 -8.44
N ASP A 46 -0.90 4.32 -8.27
CA ASP A 46 -1.15 5.30 -9.32
C ASP A 46 0.01 6.30 -9.39
N TYR A 47 0.06 7.14 -10.42
CA TYR A 47 1.14 8.12 -10.58
C TYR A 47 0.64 9.54 -10.31
N PHE A 48 1.25 10.18 -9.32
CA PHE A 48 1.01 11.57 -8.97
C PHE A 48 2.22 12.43 -9.28
N LYS A 49 2.00 13.73 -9.44
CA LYS A 49 3.06 14.72 -9.59
C LYS A 49 2.90 15.80 -8.53
N ASN A 50 3.97 16.09 -7.80
CA ASN A 50 4.06 17.27 -6.93
C ASN A 50 5.45 17.91 -7.07
N GLU A 51 5.63 19.07 -6.43
CA GLU A 51 6.85 19.88 -6.55
C GLU A 51 8.08 19.22 -5.90
N VAL A 52 7.89 18.44 -4.84
CA VAL A 52 8.98 17.86 -4.04
C VAL A 52 9.49 16.54 -4.63
N LEU A 53 8.57 15.63 -5.01
CA LEU A 53 8.89 14.29 -5.50
C LEU A 53 8.87 14.17 -7.03
N GLY A 54 8.42 15.21 -7.73
CA GLY A 54 8.12 15.11 -9.16
C GLY A 54 7.04 14.06 -9.43
N ARG A 55 7.08 13.43 -10.61
CA ARG A 55 6.17 12.33 -10.96
C ARG A 55 6.62 11.03 -10.29
N HIS A 56 5.78 10.44 -9.46
CA HIS A 56 6.13 9.27 -8.66
C HIS A 56 4.93 8.31 -8.49
N PRO A 57 5.17 7.00 -8.33
CA PRO A 57 4.13 6.03 -8.01
C PRO A 57 3.72 6.15 -6.54
N ALA A 58 2.42 6.32 -6.27
CA ALA A 58 1.88 6.30 -4.91
C ALA A 58 0.87 5.17 -4.72
N ILE A 59 0.93 4.53 -3.56
CA ILE A 59 0.07 3.44 -3.15
C ILE A 59 -1.04 3.94 -2.23
N GLU A 60 -2.24 3.43 -2.45
CA GLU A 60 -3.40 3.62 -1.59
C GLU A 60 -4.09 2.28 -1.34
N ILE A 61 -4.70 2.16 -0.16
CA ILE A 61 -5.40 0.96 0.26
C ILE A 61 -6.75 1.30 0.88
N PHE A 62 -7.72 0.44 0.65
CA PHE A 62 -9.01 0.47 1.32
C PHE A 62 -9.34 -0.95 1.81
N ILE A 63 -9.71 -1.07 3.09
CA ILE A 63 -10.10 -2.36 3.70
C ILE A 63 -11.51 -2.20 4.24
N ASN A 64 -12.38 -3.15 3.92
CA ASN A 64 -13.75 -3.19 4.41
C ASN A 64 -13.77 -3.17 5.94
N GLN A 65 -14.69 -2.40 6.54
CA GLN A 65 -14.71 -2.10 7.97
C GLN A 65 -14.65 -3.35 8.86
N ASN A 66 -15.38 -4.41 8.50
CA ASN A 66 -15.42 -5.68 9.25
C ASN A 66 -14.09 -6.46 9.27
N PHE A 67 -13.16 -6.09 8.40
CA PHE A 67 -11.84 -6.71 8.25
C PHE A 67 -10.70 -5.81 8.76
N GLN A 68 -11.00 -4.58 9.18
CA GLN A 68 -10.00 -3.68 9.75
C GLN A 68 -9.44 -4.23 11.08
N GLY A 69 -8.23 -3.82 11.44
CA GLY A 69 -7.56 -4.28 12.66
C GLY A 69 -6.93 -5.68 12.58
N ARG A 70 -7.12 -6.42 11.48
CA ARG A 70 -6.59 -7.79 11.30
C ARG A 70 -5.22 -7.87 10.62
N ARG A 71 -4.48 -6.76 10.56
CA ARG A 71 -3.18 -6.61 9.87
C ARG A 71 -3.15 -6.86 8.36
N ILE A 72 -4.32 -6.99 7.70
CA ILE A 72 -4.44 -7.10 6.24
C ILE A 72 -3.66 -5.99 5.52
N GLY A 73 -3.73 -4.75 6.03
CA GLY A 73 -3.07 -3.61 5.36
C GLY A 73 -1.56 -3.75 5.25
N ARG A 74 -0.90 -4.30 6.27
CA ARG A 74 0.55 -4.56 6.23
C ARG A 74 0.88 -5.52 5.07
N HIS A 75 0.18 -6.65 5.02
CA HIS A 75 0.46 -7.69 4.04
C HIS A 75 0.13 -7.22 2.62
N ALA A 76 -1.00 -6.53 2.44
CA ALA A 76 -1.42 -6.02 1.14
C ALA A 76 -0.43 -4.96 0.60
N TYR A 77 0.08 -4.06 1.44
CA TYR A 77 1.13 -3.12 1.03
C TYR A 77 2.40 -3.82 0.57
N ALA A 78 2.89 -4.79 1.35
CA ALA A 78 4.12 -5.52 1.03
C ALA A 78 3.96 -6.28 -0.31
N MET A 79 2.85 -7.02 -0.47
CA MET A 79 2.57 -7.78 -1.69
C MET A 79 2.44 -6.87 -2.91
N ALA A 80 1.70 -5.76 -2.81
CA ALA A 80 1.52 -4.83 -3.93
C ALA A 80 2.86 -4.21 -4.36
N CYS A 81 3.73 -3.85 -3.40
CA CYS A 81 5.05 -3.33 -3.72
C CYS A 81 5.91 -4.35 -4.46
N GLU A 82 5.96 -5.59 -3.98
CA GLU A 82 6.74 -6.66 -4.64
C GLU A 82 6.21 -7.00 -6.03
N MET A 83 4.88 -7.14 -6.16
CA MET A 83 4.19 -7.45 -7.41
C MET A 83 4.27 -6.32 -8.45
N SER A 84 4.39 -5.06 -8.00
CA SER A 84 4.46 -3.90 -8.90
C SER A 84 5.70 -3.87 -9.80
N ASN A 85 6.75 -4.62 -9.43
CA ASN A 85 8.08 -4.56 -10.03
C ASN A 85 8.73 -3.15 -10.03
N LEU A 86 8.22 -2.23 -9.22
CA LEU A 86 8.78 -0.89 -9.06
C LEU A 86 9.97 -0.91 -8.09
N LYS A 87 10.91 0.03 -8.27
CA LYS A 87 12.05 0.21 -7.35
C LYS A 87 11.69 1.03 -6.12
N LYS A 88 10.75 1.98 -6.27
CA LYS A 88 10.25 2.85 -5.21
C LYS A 88 8.74 2.99 -5.33
N VAL A 89 8.06 3.00 -4.20
CA VAL A 89 6.62 3.28 -4.09
C VAL A 89 6.41 4.21 -2.90
N TYR A 90 5.58 5.23 -3.06
CA TYR A 90 5.32 6.22 -2.03
C TYR A 90 3.94 6.01 -1.41
N MET A 91 3.76 6.33 -0.14
CA MET A 91 2.46 6.40 0.50
C MET A 91 2.27 7.82 1.03
N HIS A 92 1.12 8.42 0.73
CA HIS A 92 0.71 9.71 1.28
C HIS A 92 -0.44 9.48 2.25
N ALA A 93 -0.31 9.98 3.47
CA ALA A 93 -1.35 9.84 4.49
C ALA A 93 -1.56 11.13 5.28
N ARG A 94 -2.82 11.41 5.63
CA ARG A 94 -3.11 12.42 6.65
C ARG A 94 -2.45 12.00 7.96
N LYS A 95 -1.95 12.96 8.74
CA LYS A 95 -1.28 12.73 10.05
C LYS A 95 -2.15 11.92 11.03
N SER A 96 -3.47 12.06 10.94
CA SER A 96 -4.43 11.32 11.77
C SER A 96 -4.65 9.86 11.36
N ASN A 97 -4.17 9.43 10.19
CA ASN A 97 -4.35 8.06 9.70
C ASN A 97 -3.28 7.12 10.27
N ALA A 98 -3.24 7.00 11.60
CA ALA A 98 -2.26 6.20 12.32
C ALA A 98 -2.29 4.71 11.91
N ALA A 99 -3.47 4.18 11.56
CA ALA A 99 -3.62 2.79 11.12
C ALA A 99 -2.90 2.50 9.80
N SER A 100 -3.04 3.39 8.80
CA SER A 100 -2.37 3.22 7.50
C SER A 100 -0.87 3.46 7.62
N ILE A 101 -0.46 4.49 8.36
CA ILE A 101 0.96 4.79 8.63
C ILE A 101 1.64 3.59 9.30
N LYS A 102 1.01 3.02 10.34
CA LYS A 102 1.53 1.82 11.02
C LYS A 102 1.61 0.61 10.07
N SER A 103 0.57 0.38 9.29
CA SER A 103 0.53 -0.74 8.33
C SER A 103 1.63 -0.62 7.26
N ALA A 104 1.82 0.59 6.72
CA ALA A 104 2.89 0.88 5.77
C ALA A 104 4.28 0.70 6.41
N TYR A 105 4.47 1.20 7.63
CA TYR A 105 5.74 1.01 8.35
C TYR A 105 6.10 -0.47 8.54
N GLU A 106 5.12 -1.27 8.98
CA GLU A 106 5.27 -2.72 9.15
C GLU A 106 5.47 -3.46 7.80
N ALA A 107 5.07 -2.86 6.69
CA ALA A 107 5.29 -3.35 5.32
C ALA A 107 6.67 -2.93 4.75
N GLY A 108 7.50 -2.23 5.53
CA GLY A 108 8.84 -1.81 5.13
C GLY A 108 8.94 -0.38 4.62
N PHE A 109 7.85 0.39 4.62
CA PHE A 109 7.92 1.82 4.32
C PHE A 109 8.64 2.57 5.45
N ARG A 110 9.31 3.66 5.12
CA ARG A 110 9.91 4.60 6.09
C ARG A 110 9.42 6.01 5.82
N ILE A 111 9.26 6.80 6.89
CA ILE A 111 8.89 8.21 6.75
C ILE A 111 9.98 8.92 5.97
N LEU A 112 9.56 9.70 4.98
CA LEU A 112 10.41 10.63 4.25
C LEU A 112 10.17 12.02 4.83
N GLU A 113 11.18 12.57 5.49
CA GLU A 113 11.09 13.90 6.08
C GLU A 113 11.40 14.97 5.04
N ASP A 114 10.46 15.91 4.88
CA ASP A 114 10.66 17.14 4.12
C ASP A 114 9.70 18.20 4.70
N PRO A 115 10.18 19.42 5.00
CA PRO A 115 9.35 20.47 5.59
C PRO A 115 8.21 20.94 4.67
N SER A 116 8.31 20.74 3.35
CA SER A 116 7.26 21.06 2.38
C SER A 116 6.11 20.05 2.38
N PHE A 117 6.26 18.88 3.01
CA PHE A 117 5.18 17.91 3.10
C PHE A 117 4.10 18.33 4.10
N LYS A 118 2.90 18.59 3.58
CA LYS A 118 1.69 18.85 4.39
C LYS A 118 1.06 17.57 4.95
N GLN A 119 1.47 16.41 4.45
CA GLN A 119 0.99 15.08 4.82
C GLN A 119 2.17 14.20 5.25
N VAL A 120 1.90 13.07 5.90
CA VAL A 120 2.93 12.05 6.13
C VAL A 120 3.23 11.39 4.80
N VAL A 121 4.47 11.51 4.35
CA VAL A 121 4.98 10.82 3.17
C VAL A 121 5.87 9.68 3.64
N MET A 122 5.66 8.49 3.10
CA MET A 122 6.52 7.34 3.35
C MET A 122 6.98 6.74 2.03
N VAL A 123 8.15 6.10 2.05
CA VAL A 123 8.72 5.45 0.88
C VAL A 123 9.05 4.00 1.19
N TRP A 124 8.68 3.10 0.29
CA TRP A 124 9.17 1.73 0.22
C TRP A 124 10.18 1.64 -0.91
N THR A 125 11.29 0.95 -0.65
CA THR A 125 12.35 0.71 -1.63
C THR A 125 12.58 -0.77 -1.79
N LYS A 126 12.59 -1.25 -3.03
CA LYS A 126 12.92 -2.64 -3.33
C LYS A 126 14.35 -2.91 -2.88
N ALA A 127 14.54 -3.91 -2.02
CA ALA A 127 15.87 -4.34 -1.65
C ALA A 127 16.65 -4.77 -2.91
N PRO A 128 17.95 -4.45 -3.00
CA PRO A 128 18.76 -4.97 -4.08
C PRO A 128 18.71 -6.50 -4.02
N LYS A 129 18.27 -7.14 -5.12
CA LYS A 129 18.42 -8.59 -5.26
C LYS A 129 19.92 -8.88 -5.24
N HIS A 130 20.43 -9.42 -4.13
CA HIS A 130 21.76 -10.01 -4.16
C HIS A 130 21.72 -11.13 -5.20
N LYS A 131 22.51 -10.98 -6.27
CA LYS A 131 22.79 -12.09 -7.16
C LYS A 131 23.60 -13.09 -6.32
N ILE A 132 23.02 -14.28 -6.12
CA ILE A 132 23.78 -15.47 -5.73
C ILE A 132 24.51 -15.95 -6.99
#